data_AF-A0A090D386-F1
#
_entry.id   AF-A0A090D386-F1
#
_cell.length_a   1.000
_cell.length_b   1.000
_cell.length_c   1.000
_cell.angle_alpha   90.00
_cell.angle_beta   90.00
_cell.angle_gamma   90.00
#
_symmetry.space_group_name_H-M   'P 1'
#
loop_
_entity.id
_entity.type
_entity.pdbx_description
1 polymer ?
#
loop_
_entity_poly.entity_id
_entity_poly.type
_entity_poly.pdbx_seq_one_letter_code
_entity_poly.pdbx_strand_id
1 'polypeptide(L)'
;MGNFHISRIIRSSILCTTTVAFFSGSIFAPSLAVAYEYQCQSKEVNINLNDVAFIVRLEKLYEKAKRYLDKLEQGKLIDVMCDINIEIESYTEKKIDLDSLIDVIESEAKKQGAHFKKGEISQIKRDLKKSWKKRNHRALYLYQCNLYDIEFDQAACDLDYEMMAKSAEHHGMEDENEVKVPIRVSIGITASLCGYFLSFIPHPYAQAASKFLIATGVGLCVDGTITRMEENEKNH
;
A
#
# COMPACT_ATOMS: atom_id res chain seq x y z
N MET A 1 -42.43 12.47 -1.30
CA MET A 1 -41.45 13.21 -2.12
C MET A 1 -41.15 14.52 -1.41
N GLY A 2 -40.07 14.56 -0.62
CA GLY A 2 -39.67 15.75 0.12
C GLY A 2 -38.28 16.17 -0.34
N ASN A 3 -38.20 17.30 -1.05
CA ASN A 3 -36.94 17.90 -1.46
C ASN A 3 -36.38 18.70 -0.29
N PHE A 4 -35.28 18.22 0.31
CA PHE A 4 -34.51 19.01 1.26
C PHE A 4 -33.44 19.81 0.50
N HIS A 5 -33.67 21.12 0.38
CA HIS A 5 -32.65 22.09 0.01
C HIS A 5 -31.90 22.53 1.28
N ILE A 6 -30.61 22.25 1.36
CA ILE A 6 -29.70 22.87 2.33
C ILE A 6 -28.79 23.81 1.56
N SER A 7 -29.07 25.11 1.65
CA SER A 7 -28.22 26.18 1.12
C SER A 7 -27.58 26.96 2.27
N ARG A 8 -26.27 27.24 2.14
CA ARG A 8 -25.42 28.14 2.95
C ARG A 8 -25.14 27.60 4.37
N ILE A 9 -23.92 27.66 4.89
CA ILE A 9 -23.14 28.88 5.14
C ILE A 9 -21.64 28.55 5.10
N ILE A 10 -20.91 29.19 4.18
CA ILE A 10 -19.47 29.41 4.29
C ILE A 10 -19.31 30.56 5.30
N ARG A 11 -18.71 30.27 6.45
CA ARG A 11 -18.13 31.31 7.32
C ARG A 11 -16.66 30.97 7.56
N SER A 12 -15.84 31.81 6.95
CA SER A 12 -14.50 32.18 7.35
C SER A 12 -14.34 32.29 8.86
N SER A 13 -13.35 31.59 9.40
CA SER A 13 -12.68 31.97 10.64
C SER A 13 -11.17 31.93 10.41
N ILE A 14 -10.62 33.14 10.36
CA ILE A 14 -9.21 33.50 10.31
C ILE A 14 -8.75 33.71 11.77
N LEU A 15 -7.47 33.37 12.05
CA LEU A 15 -6.66 33.65 13.27
C LEU A 15 -7.01 32.79 14.52
N CYS A 16 -6.08 32.33 15.38
CA CYS A 16 -4.69 32.72 15.62
C CYS A 16 -3.91 31.60 16.35
N THR A 17 -2.62 31.54 16.03
CA THR A 17 -1.44 30.97 16.72
C THR A 17 -1.53 30.41 18.15
N THR A 18 -0.86 29.27 18.35
CA THR A 18 0.29 29.18 19.30
C THR A 18 1.42 28.33 18.70
N THR A 19 2.60 28.91 18.80
CA THR A 19 3.93 28.46 18.38
C THR A 19 4.42 27.28 19.20
N VAL A 20 4.93 26.24 18.53
CA VAL A 20 6.00 25.41 19.10
C VAL A 20 7.10 25.33 18.04
N ALA A 21 8.17 26.08 18.27
CA ALA A 21 9.41 25.99 17.54
C ALA A 21 10.17 24.77 18.04
N PHE A 22 10.52 23.83 17.15
CA PHE A 22 11.63 22.91 17.37
C PHE A 22 12.26 22.48 16.03
N PHE A 23 13.57 22.70 15.96
CA PHE A 23 14.58 22.22 15.03
C PHE A 23 14.55 22.69 13.56
N SER A 24 15.35 23.72 13.34
CA SER A 24 16.14 23.95 12.14
C SER A 24 16.98 22.71 11.79
N GLY A 25 16.42 21.83 10.97
CA GLY A 25 17.17 20.92 10.12
C GLY A 25 16.55 21.06 8.74
N SER A 26 17.33 21.48 7.75
CA SER A 26 16.92 21.61 6.36
C SER A 26 16.51 20.24 5.82
N ILE A 27 15.25 19.86 6.02
CA ILE A 27 14.64 18.72 5.35
C ILE A 27 14.23 19.23 3.98
N PHE A 28 14.99 18.79 2.97
CA PHE A 28 14.57 18.76 1.58
C PHE A 28 13.09 18.33 1.55
N ALA A 29 12.18 19.26 1.25
CA ALA A 29 10.85 18.87 0.83
C ALA A 29 11.02 18.13 -0.50
N PRO A 30 10.78 16.81 -0.58
CA PRO A 30 10.79 16.16 -1.88
C PRO A 30 9.69 16.83 -2.70
N SER A 31 10.08 17.35 -3.84
CA SER A 31 9.20 17.85 -4.89
C SER A 31 8.32 16.69 -5.37
N LEU A 32 7.22 16.45 -4.67
CA LEU A 32 6.07 15.66 -5.10
C LEU A 32 5.38 16.41 -6.25
N ALA A 33 6.09 16.49 -7.37
CA ALA A 33 5.64 17.06 -8.63
C ALA A 33 6.05 16.10 -9.76
N VAL A 34 5.83 14.80 -9.56
CA VAL A 34 5.48 13.93 -10.70
C VAL A 34 3.96 13.96 -10.75
N ALA A 35 3.48 14.92 -11.53
CA ALA A 35 2.09 15.18 -11.78
C ALA A 35 1.40 13.96 -12.38
N TYR A 36 0.67 13.21 -11.55
CA TYR A 36 -0.67 12.82 -11.94
C TYR A 36 -1.58 13.97 -11.51
N GLU A 37 -1.60 15.06 -12.29
CA GLU A 37 -2.69 16.03 -12.23
C GLU A 37 -3.96 15.33 -12.73
N TYR A 38 -4.62 14.60 -11.85
CA TYR A 38 -6.04 14.32 -12.06
C TYR A 38 -6.78 15.62 -11.72
N GLN A 39 -7.06 16.42 -12.76
CA GLN A 39 -7.94 17.57 -12.66
C GLN A 39 -9.25 17.13 -12.01
N CYS A 40 -9.45 17.53 -10.76
CA CYS A 40 -10.71 17.38 -10.05
C CYS A 40 -11.70 18.36 -10.68
N GLN A 41 -12.34 17.96 -11.78
CA GLN A 41 -13.53 18.65 -12.27
C GLN A 41 -14.61 18.45 -11.21
N SER A 42 -14.96 19.52 -10.50
CA SER A 42 -16.09 19.58 -9.59
C SER A 42 -17.41 19.45 -10.37
N LYS A 43 -17.69 18.25 -10.89
CA LYS A 43 -19.05 17.85 -11.22
C LYS A 43 -19.85 17.77 -9.93
N GLU A 44 -21.08 18.26 -9.97
CA GLU A 44 -22.05 18.16 -8.87
C GLU A 44 -21.96 16.76 -8.24
N VAL A 45 -21.58 16.72 -6.97
CA VAL A 45 -21.32 15.47 -6.26
C VAL A 45 -22.65 14.85 -5.90
N ASN A 46 -23.17 14.01 -6.79
CA ASN A 46 -24.23 13.07 -6.45
C ASN A 46 -23.60 11.94 -5.62
N ILE A 47 -23.45 12.20 -4.31
CA ILE A 47 -22.91 11.22 -3.36
C ILE A 47 -23.90 10.06 -3.27
N ASN A 48 -23.55 8.91 -3.87
CA ASN A 48 -24.32 7.70 -3.74
C ASN A 48 -24.07 7.08 -2.35
N LEU A 49 -25.05 6.37 -1.77
CA LEU A 49 -24.86 5.56 -0.56
C LEU A 49 -23.70 4.57 -0.72
N ASN A 50 -23.47 4.08 -1.94
CA ASN A 50 -22.34 3.22 -2.28
C ASN A 50 -20.99 3.93 -2.09
N ASP A 51 -20.89 5.22 -2.42
CA ASP A 51 -19.66 6.01 -2.23
C ASP A 51 -19.34 6.16 -0.74
N VAL A 52 -20.37 6.41 0.09
CA VAL A 52 -20.20 6.49 1.55
C VAL A 52 -19.72 5.16 2.11
N ALA A 53 -20.35 4.05 1.71
CA ALA A 53 -19.95 2.72 2.16
C ALA A 53 -18.52 2.37 1.75
N PHE A 54 -18.12 2.72 0.52
CA PHE A 54 -16.76 2.56 0.02
C PHE A 54 -15.75 3.34 0.87
N ILE A 55 -16.00 4.64 1.11
CA ILE A 55 -15.10 5.48 1.91
C ILE A 55 -14.95 4.95 3.35
N VAL A 56 -16.03 4.49 3.98
CA VAL A 56 -15.99 3.90 5.33
C VAL A 56 -15.17 2.60 5.34
N ARG A 57 -15.25 1.76 4.30
CA ARG A 57 -14.39 0.56 4.19
C ARG A 57 -12.94 0.96 4.01
N LEU A 58 -12.66 1.94 3.17
CA LEU A 58 -11.31 2.44 2.89
C LEU A 58 -10.66 3.03 4.14
N GLU A 59 -11.41 3.79 4.94
CA GLU A 59 -10.97 4.33 6.23
C GLU A 59 -10.54 3.20 7.19
N LYS A 60 -11.37 2.16 7.36
CA LYS A 60 -11.03 1.01 8.21
C LYS A 60 -9.79 0.27 7.71
N LEU A 61 -9.61 0.15 6.40
CA LEU A 61 -8.43 -0.47 5.81
C LEU A 61 -7.18 0.38 6.04
N TYR A 62 -7.28 1.69 5.86
CA TYR A 62 -6.19 2.62 6.16
C TYR A 62 -5.79 2.57 7.64
N GLU A 63 -6.73 2.56 8.59
CA GLU A 63 -6.42 2.44 10.01
C GLU A 63 -5.70 1.14 10.35
N LYS A 64 -6.10 0.02 9.73
CA LYS A 64 -5.39 -1.26 9.86
C LYS A 64 -3.98 -1.18 9.27
N ALA A 65 -3.83 -0.59 8.09
CA ALA A 65 -2.52 -0.41 7.44
C ALA A 65 -1.59 0.40 8.35
N LYS A 66 -2.07 1.53 8.88
CA LYS A 66 -1.32 2.35 9.84
C LYS A 66 -0.93 1.56 11.09
N ARG A 67 -1.86 0.82 11.68
CA ARG A 67 -1.56 -0.02 12.86
C ARG A 67 -0.50 -1.08 12.60
N TYR A 68 -0.51 -1.72 11.43
CA TYR A 68 0.47 -2.75 11.08
C TYR A 68 1.82 -2.14 10.67
N LEU A 69 1.80 -0.94 10.09
CA LEU A 69 2.98 -0.14 9.82
C LEU A 69 3.69 0.25 11.13
N ASP A 70 2.94 0.80 12.09
CA ASP A 70 3.48 1.21 13.40
C ASP A 70 4.08 0.02 14.19
N LYS A 71 3.54 -1.19 13.98
CA LYS A 71 4.03 -2.43 14.60
C LYS A 71 5.08 -3.17 13.78
N LEU A 72 5.39 -2.70 12.58
CA LEU A 72 6.26 -3.35 11.61
C LEU A 72 5.84 -4.82 11.27
N GLU A 73 4.53 -5.09 11.21
CA GLU A 73 3.97 -6.42 10.90
C GLU A 73 3.82 -6.62 9.38
N GLN A 74 4.94 -6.92 8.68
CA GLN A 74 5.01 -7.01 7.21
C GLN A 74 3.91 -7.87 6.58
N GLY A 75 3.72 -9.12 7.02
CA GLY A 75 2.73 -10.02 6.41
C GLY A 75 1.30 -9.48 6.48
N LYS A 76 0.90 -8.93 7.64
CA LYS A 76 -0.43 -8.34 7.82
C LYS A 76 -0.58 -7.04 7.03
N LEU A 77 0.50 -6.26 6.89
CA LEU A 77 0.48 -5.06 6.07
C LEU A 77 0.29 -5.41 4.59
N ILE A 78 0.95 -6.46 4.08
CA ILE A 78 0.74 -6.97 2.72
C ILE A 78 -0.71 -7.41 2.53
N ASP A 79 -1.30 -8.08 3.53
CA ASP A 79 -2.70 -8.48 3.46
C ASP A 79 -3.65 -7.28 3.33
N VAL A 80 -3.43 -6.23 4.11
CA VAL A 80 -4.23 -5.00 4.03
C VAL A 80 -3.97 -4.25 2.72
N MET A 81 -2.73 -4.26 2.23
CA MET A 81 -2.36 -3.71 0.93
C MET A 81 -3.16 -4.37 -0.20
N CYS A 82 -3.32 -5.71 -0.15
CA CYS A 82 -4.16 -6.44 -1.09
C CYS A 82 -5.64 -6.04 -1.00
N ASP A 83 -6.19 -5.89 0.21
CA ASP A 83 -7.57 -5.44 0.41
C ASP A 83 -7.82 -4.04 -0.14
N ILE A 84 -6.89 -3.10 0.11
CA ILE A 84 -6.97 -1.75 -0.41
C ILE A 84 -6.96 -1.76 -1.94
N ASN A 85 -6.09 -2.56 -2.57
CA ASN A 85 -6.05 -2.67 -4.02
C ASN A 85 -7.37 -3.22 -4.58
N ILE A 86 -7.87 -4.35 -4.04
CA ILE A 86 -9.13 -4.95 -4.50
C ILE A 86 -10.30 -3.95 -4.39
N GLU A 87 -10.40 -3.24 -3.27
CA GLU A 87 -11.47 -2.28 -3.04
C GLU A 87 -11.39 -1.12 -4.04
N ILE A 88 -10.19 -0.63 -4.36
CA ILE A 88 -9.96 0.46 -5.31
C ILE A 88 -10.15 0.02 -6.76
N GLU A 89 -9.65 -1.16 -7.15
CA GLU A 89 -9.90 -1.72 -8.48
C GLU A 89 -11.40 -1.94 -8.70
N SER A 90 -12.12 -2.39 -7.66
CA SER A 90 -13.58 -2.57 -7.71
C SER A 90 -14.31 -1.24 -7.84
N TYR A 91 -13.84 -0.18 -7.17
CA TYR A 91 -14.46 1.15 -7.24
C TYR A 91 -14.15 1.90 -8.54
N THR A 92 -12.92 1.77 -9.03
CA THR A 92 -12.43 2.50 -10.22
C THR A 92 -12.64 1.73 -11.53
N GLU A 93 -12.96 0.43 -11.44
CA GLU A 93 -13.05 -0.52 -12.55
C GLU A 93 -11.75 -0.61 -13.39
N LYS A 94 -10.62 -0.20 -12.79
CA LYS A 94 -9.31 -0.19 -13.44
C LYS A 94 -8.37 -1.13 -12.71
N LYS A 95 -7.68 -1.98 -13.46
CA LYS A 95 -6.58 -2.78 -12.93
C LYS A 95 -5.36 -1.91 -12.69
N ILE A 96 -4.75 -2.07 -11.53
CA ILE A 96 -3.56 -1.33 -11.13
C ILE A 96 -2.33 -2.20 -11.43
N ASP A 97 -1.37 -1.64 -12.17
CA ASP A 97 -0.11 -2.30 -12.45
C ASP A 97 0.85 -2.13 -11.26
N LEU A 98 0.93 -3.16 -10.42
CA LEU A 98 1.80 -3.21 -9.24
C LEU A 98 3.28 -3.03 -9.59
N ASP A 99 3.75 -3.62 -10.69
CA ASP A 99 5.17 -3.59 -11.03
C ASP A 99 5.59 -2.16 -11.37
N SER A 100 4.74 -1.44 -12.11
CA SER A 100 4.96 -0.03 -12.44
C SER A 100 5.00 0.87 -11.21
N LEU A 101 4.12 0.64 -10.23
CA LEU A 101 4.08 1.44 -9.00
C LEU A 101 5.29 1.18 -8.12
N ILE A 102 5.77 -0.07 -8.05
CA ILE A 102 7.00 -0.40 -7.34
C ILE A 102 8.20 0.33 -7.96
N ASP A 103 8.28 0.42 -9.29
CA ASP A 103 9.36 1.16 -9.97
C ASP A 103 9.29 2.67 -9.68
N VAL A 104 8.08 3.23 -9.59
CA VAL A 104 7.89 4.62 -9.16
C VAL A 104 8.38 4.81 -7.71
N ILE A 105 8.00 3.92 -6.79
CA ILE A 105 8.44 3.97 -5.39
C ILE A 105 9.96 3.84 -5.28
N GLU A 106 10.57 2.91 -6.03
CA GLU A 106 12.02 2.74 -6.08
C GLU A 106 12.69 4.04 -6.53
N SER A 107 12.19 4.66 -7.60
CA SER A 107 12.74 5.91 -8.13
C SER A 107 12.65 7.05 -7.11
N GLU A 108 11.54 7.13 -6.36
CA GLU A 108 11.32 8.16 -5.37
C GLU A 108 12.20 7.96 -4.13
N ALA A 109 12.34 6.72 -3.67
CA ALA A 109 13.24 6.39 -2.58
C ALA A 109 14.71 6.67 -2.94
N LYS A 110 15.13 6.36 -4.18
CA LYS A 110 16.49 6.70 -4.66
C LYS A 110 16.74 8.21 -4.66
N LYS A 111 15.77 9.03 -5.06
CA LYS A 111 15.88 10.51 -4.99
C LYS A 111 16.06 10.99 -3.55
N GLN A 112 15.48 10.28 -2.58
CA GLN A 112 15.60 10.60 -1.16
C GLN A 112 16.83 9.95 -0.48
N GLY A 113 17.72 9.32 -1.25
CA GLY A 113 18.99 8.77 -0.74
C GLY A 113 18.96 7.26 -0.43
N ALA A 114 17.91 6.53 -0.80
CA ALA A 114 17.89 5.09 -0.64
C ALA A 114 18.86 4.39 -1.62
N HIS A 115 19.66 3.46 -1.11
CA HIS A 115 20.61 2.68 -1.90
C HIS A 115 20.23 1.20 -1.90
N PHE A 116 19.43 0.75 -2.87
CA PHE A 116 19.03 -0.66 -2.99
C PHE A 116 20.17 -1.54 -3.54
N LYS A 117 20.33 -2.75 -3.01
CA LYS A 117 21.20 -3.78 -3.57
C LYS A 117 20.55 -4.38 -4.82
N LYS A 118 21.38 -4.86 -5.75
CA LYS A 118 20.92 -5.56 -6.96
C LYS A 118 20.05 -6.76 -6.56
N GLY A 119 18.83 -6.81 -7.08
CA GLY A 119 17.89 -7.90 -6.85
C GLY A 119 16.92 -7.71 -5.68
N GLU A 120 17.11 -6.73 -4.77
CA GLU A 120 16.19 -6.51 -3.65
C GLU A 120 14.77 -6.16 -4.12
N ILE A 121 14.66 -5.23 -5.08
CA ILE A 121 13.36 -4.82 -5.62
C ILE A 121 12.69 -5.98 -6.37
N SER A 122 13.46 -6.76 -7.13
CA SER A 122 12.95 -7.96 -7.81
C SER A 122 12.44 -9.00 -6.82
N GLN A 123 13.13 -9.20 -5.69
CA GLN A 123 12.67 -10.08 -4.61
C GLN A 123 11.35 -9.58 -4.04
N ILE A 124 11.24 -8.28 -3.73
CA ILE A 124 10.00 -7.70 -3.18
C ILE A 124 8.83 -7.88 -4.16
N LYS A 125 9.04 -7.65 -5.47
CA LYS A 125 8.04 -7.93 -6.50
C LYS A 125 7.59 -9.39 -6.48
N ARG A 126 8.52 -10.34 -6.35
CA ARG A 126 8.21 -11.77 -6.24
C ARG A 126 7.41 -12.10 -4.98
N ASP A 127 7.81 -11.58 -3.83
CA ASP A 127 7.16 -11.82 -2.54
C ASP A 127 5.72 -11.28 -2.51
N LEU A 128 5.52 -10.07 -3.05
CA LEU A 128 4.19 -9.47 -3.19
C LEU A 128 3.32 -10.27 -4.14
N LYS A 129 3.85 -10.70 -5.29
CA LYS A 129 3.14 -11.55 -6.26
C LYS A 129 2.78 -12.91 -5.68
N LYS A 130 3.67 -13.52 -4.88
CA LYS A 130 3.42 -14.78 -4.19
C LYS A 130 2.31 -14.62 -3.15
N SER A 131 2.35 -13.55 -2.36
CA SER A 131 1.29 -13.22 -1.40
C SER A 131 -0.06 -13.00 -2.10
N TRP A 132 -0.06 -12.29 -3.24
CA TRP A 132 -1.26 -12.07 -4.06
C TRP A 132 -1.86 -13.38 -4.59
N LYS A 133 -1.03 -14.26 -5.15
CA LYS A 133 -1.44 -15.59 -5.63
C LYS A 133 -2.02 -16.43 -4.49
N LYS A 134 -1.35 -16.46 -3.33
CA LYS A 134 -1.83 -17.18 -2.15
C LYS A 134 -3.21 -16.69 -1.72
N ARG A 135 -3.43 -15.37 -1.71
CA ARG A 135 -4.72 -14.78 -1.36
C ARG A 135 -5.82 -15.13 -2.36
N ASN A 136 -5.53 -15.04 -3.66
CA ASN A 136 -6.49 -15.41 -4.70
C ASN A 136 -6.85 -16.90 -4.64
N HIS A 137 -5.86 -17.75 -4.40
CA HIS A 137 -6.09 -19.17 -4.17
C HIS A 137 -7.00 -19.40 -2.96
N ARG A 138 -6.74 -18.74 -1.82
CA ARG A 138 -7.59 -18.82 -0.64
C ARG A 138 -9.03 -18.36 -0.91
N ALA A 139 -9.21 -17.28 -1.66
CA ALA A 139 -10.54 -16.80 -2.04
C ALA A 139 -11.29 -17.82 -2.92
N LEU A 140 -10.58 -18.43 -3.88
CA LEU A 140 -11.14 -19.47 -4.74
C LEU A 140 -11.49 -20.74 -3.95
N TYR A 141 -10.60 -21.16 -3.05
CA TYR A 141 -10.81 -22.31 -2.17
C TYR A 141 -12.04 -22.10 -1.28
N LEU A 142 -12.15 -20.92 -0.66
CA LEU A 142 -13.33 -20.56 0.14
C LEU A 142 -14.62 -20.58 -0.70
N TYR A 143 -14.57 -20.07 -1.94
CA TYR A 143 -15.70 -20.14 -2.86
C TYR A 143 -16.11 -21.59 -3.16
N GLN A 144 -15.15 -22.48 -3.40
CA GLN A 144 -15.40 -23.89 -3.64
C GLN A 144 -16.01 -24.59 -2.42
N CYS A 145 -15.45 -24.35 -1.22
CA CYS A 145 -16.02 -24.84 0.03
C CYS A 145 -17.50 -24.44 0.16
N ASN A 146 -17.80 -23.16 -0.09
CA ASN A 146 -19.16 -22.64 0.01
C ASN A 146 -20.11 -23.22 -1.06
N LEU A 147 -19.60 -23.49 -2.27
CA LEU A 147 -20.38 -24.10 -3.36
C LEU A 147 -20.77 -25.55 -3.06
N TYR A 148 -19.90 -26.29 -2.37
CA TYR A 148 -20.11 -27.70 -2.04
C TYR A 148 -20.59 -27.93 -0.59
N ASP A 149 -20.91 -26.86 0.14
CA ASP A 149 -21.32 -26.90 1.56
C ASP A 149 -20.29 -27.61 2.47
N ILE A 150 -19.01 -27.40 2.19
CA ILE A 150 -17.88 -27.93 2.96
C ILE A 150 -17.38 -26.84 3.91
N GLU A 151 -17.08 -27.20 5.16
CA GLU A 151 -16.50 -26.27 6.13
C GLU A 151 -15.08 -25.83 5.71
N PHE A 152 -14.79 -24.54 5.81
CA PHE A 152 -13.50 -23.99 5.43
C PHE A 152 -12.42 -24.37 6.46
N ASP A 153 -11.43 -25.15 6.02
CA ASP A 153 -10.20 -25.42 6.78
C ASP A 153 -9.01 -24.64 6.18
N GLN A 154 -8.44 -23.76 7.00
CA GLN A 154 -7.26 -22.97 6.65
C GLN A 154 -6.03 -23.86 6.39
N ALA A 155 -5.83 -24.92 7.18
CA ALA A 155 -4.65 -25.78 7.05
C ALA A 155 -4.70 -26.58 5.74
N ALA A 156 -5.87 -27.09 5.37
CA ALA A 156 -6.10 -27.73 4.09
C ALA A 156 -5.86 -26.78 2.90
N CYS A 157 -6.35 -25.54 2.98
CA CYS A 157 -6.13 -24.53 1.95
C CYS A 157 -4.65 -24.17 1.79
N ASP A 158 -3.91 -24.02 2.90
CA ASP A 158 -2.47 -23.72 2.85
C ASP A 158 -1.68 -24.89 2.25
N LEU A 159 -2.04 -26.14 2.57
CA LEU A 159 -1.43 -27.34 2.00
C LEU A 159 -1.70 -27.46 0.49
N ASP A 160 -2.94 -27.22 0.06
CA ASP A 160 -3.33 -27.26 -1.35
C ASP A 160 -2.54 -26.22 -2.17
N TYR A 161 -2.41 -24.99 -1.66
CA TYR A 161 -1.58 -23.96 -2.28
C TYR A 161 -0.12 -24.40 -2.42
N GLU A 162 0.47 -24.96 -1.36
CA GLU A 162 1.86 -25.43 -1.39
C GLU A 162 2.08 -26.57 -2.39
N MET A 163 1.13 -27.51 -2.48
CA MET A 163 1.19 -28.60 -3.45
C MET A 163 1.12 -28.08 -4.89
N MET A 164 0.23 -27.11 -5.17
CA MET A 164 0.15 -26.46 -6.48
C MET A 164 1.42 -25.66 -6.80
N ALA A 165 1.96 -24.92 -5.82
CA ALA A 165 3.17 -24.14 -5.99
C ALA A 165 4.38 -25.04 -6.30
N LYS A 166 4.60 -26.11 -5.52
CA LYS A 166 5.68 -27.08 -5.73
C LYS A 166 5.55 -27.82 -7.07
N SER A 167 4.33 -28.14 -7.47
CA SER A 167 4.07 -28.78 -8.77
C SER A 167 4.37 -27.86 -9.96
N ALA A 168 4.22 -26.55 -9.78
CA ALA A 168 4.57 -25.56 -10.80
C ALA A 168 6.09 -25.27 -10.85
N GLU A 169 6.82 -25.48 -9.75
CA GLU A 169 8.26 -25.23 -9.63
C GLU A 169 9.13 -26.32 -10.29
N HIS A 170 8.60 -27.51 -10.60
CA HIS A 170 9.35 -28.58 -11.30
C HIS A 170 9.72 -28.27 -12.77
N HIS A 171 9.42 -27.08 -13.30
CA HIS A 171 9.75 -26.67 -14.67
C HIS A 171 10.63 -25.41 -14.80
N GLY A 172 11.19 -24.85 -13.73
CA GLY A 172 12.03 -23.66 -13.85
C GLY A 172 13.08 -23.56 -12.76
N MET A 173 14.33 -23.41 -13.20
CA MET A 173 15.56 -23.17 -12.43
C MET A 173 15.35 -22.64 -11.00
N GLU A 174 15.93 -23.38 -10.06
CA GLU A 174 15.98 -23.05 -8.64
C GLU A 174 16.35 -21.59 -8.37
N ASP A 175 15.63 -21.02 -7.40
CA ASP A 175 15.77 -19.70 -6.79
C ASP A 175 17.12 -19.54 -6.05
N GLU A 176 18.26 -19.82 -6.71
CA GLU A 176 19.60 -19.86 -6.08
C GLU A 176 20.11 -18.49 -5.60
N ASN A 177 19.34 -17.41 -5.73
CA ASN A 177 19.73 -16.09 -5.23
C ASN A 177 18.55 -15.38 -4.53
N GLU A 178 18.04 -15.97 -3.46
CA GLU A 178 17.13 -15.28 -2.55
C GLU A 178 17.89 -14.15 -1.84
N VAL A 179 17.78 -12.93 -2.37
CA VAL A 179 18.42 -11.75 -1.79
C VAL A 179 17.70 -11.41 -0.50
N LYS A 180 18.40 -11.47 0.64
CA LYS A 180 17.84 -11.08 1.93
C LYS A 180 17.53 -9.58 1.96
N VAL A 181 16.25 -9.23 1.83
CA VAL A 181 15.76 -7.84 1.87
C VAL A 181 15.58 -7.40 3.33
N PRO A 182 16.06 -6.20 3.72
CA PRO A 182 15.75 -5.63 5.03
C PRO A 182 14.24 -5.48 5.22
N ILE A 183 13.72 -5.93 6.37
CA ILE A 183 12.27 -5.86 6.69
C ILE A 183 11.73 -4.44 6.52
N ARG A 184 12.48 -3.42 6.95
CA ARG A 184 12.10 -2.01 6.81
C ARG A 184 11.90 -1.58 5.36
N VAL A 185 12.71 -2.09 4.44
CA VAL A 185 12.56 -1.81 3.00
C VAL A 185 11.29 -2.46 2.46
N SER A 186 11.03 -3.73 2.79
CA SER A 186 9.80 -4.39 2.33
C SER A 186 8.53 -3.75 2.89
N ILE A 187 8.53 -3.40 4.18
CA ILE A 187 7.44 -2.66 4.83
C ILE A 187 7.29 -1.28 4.19
N GLY A 188 8.39 -0.59 3.91
CA GLY A 188 8.39 0.72 3.26
C GLY A 188 7.71 0.68 1.90
N ILE A 189 8.11 -0.25 1.02
CA ILE A 189 7.48 -0.42 -0.30
C ILE A 189 6.00 -0.78 -0.16
N THR A 190 5.66 -1.69 0.75
CA THR A 190 4.25 -2.11 0.95
C THR A 190 3.39 -0.95 1.45
N ALA A 191 3.89 -0.14 2.40
CA ALA A 191 3.21 1.05 2.89
C ALA A 191 3.04 2.11 1.79
N SER A 192 4.09 2.35 1.01
CA SER A 192 4.01 3.26 -0.13
C SER A 192 3.00 2.79 -1.17
N LEU A 193 2.91 1.49 -1.46
CA LEU A 193 1.89 0.93 -2.35
C LEU A 193 0.47 1.22 -1.85
N CYS A 194 0.18 0.96 -0.57
CA CYS A 194 -1.09 1.35 0.04
C CYS A 194 -1.40 2.83 -0.20
N GLY A 195 -0.40 3.70 0.01
CA GLY A 195 -0.54 5.13 -0.21
C GLY A 195 -0.79 5.49 -1.68
N TYR A 196 -0.08 4.87 -2.63
CA TYR A 196 -0.29 5.07 -4.07
C TYR A 196 -1.69 4.62 -4.49
N PHE A 197 -2.21 3.52 -3.97
CA PHE A 197 -3.58 3.12 -4.28
C PHE A 197 -4.58 4.19 -3.83
N LEU A 198 -4.45 4.68 -2.60
CA LEU A 198 -5.34 5.72 -2.07
C LEU A 198 -5.30 7.02 -2.88
N SER A 199 -4.21 7.29 -3.61
CA SER A 199 -4.09 8.48 -4.47
C SER A 199 -5.06 8.49 -5.65
N PHE A 200 -5.56 7.32 -6.08
CA PHE A 200 -6.56 7.20 -7.15
C PHE A 200 -7.95 7.72 -6.74
N ILE A 201 -8.19 7.92 -5.44
CA ILE A 201 -9.49 8.34 -4.93
C ILE A 201 -9.48 9.87 -4.71
N PRO A 202 -10.32 10.64 -5.41
CA PRO A 202 -10.38 12.10 -5.27
C PRO A 202 -11.17 12.52 -4.02
N HIS A 203 -10.82 11.94 -2.86
CA HIS A 203 -11.44 12.23 -1.56
C HIS A 203 -10.40 12.81 -0.60
N PRO A 204 -10.67 13.92 0.12
CA PRO A 204 -9.67 14.59 0.96
C PRO A 204 -9.02 13.68 2.00
N TYR A 205 -9.81 12.78 2.62
CA TYR A 205 -9.29 11.80 3.58
C TYR A 205 -8.32 10.81 2.92
N ALA A 206 -8.69 10.27 1.76
CA ALA A 206 -7.86 9.31 1.02
C ALA A 206 -6.56 9.96 0.54
N GLN A 207 -6.62 11.23 0.11
CA GLN A 207 -5.45 12.00 -0.29
C GLN A 207 -4.51 12.30 0.88
N ALA A 208 -5.05 12.63 2.06
CA ALA A 208 -4.24 12.82 3.26
C ALA A 208 -3.57 11.51 3.72
N ALA A 209 -4.33 10.42 3.77
CA ALA A 209 -3.84 9.08 4.08
C ALA A 209 -2.78 8.59 3.07
N SER A 210 -3.00 8.85 1.78
CA SER A 210 -2.07 8.57 0.69
C SER A 210 -0.72 9.23 0.93
N LYS A 211 -0.71 10.55 1.15
CA LYS A 211 0.52 11.32 1.39
C LYS A 211 1.27 10.81 2.62
N PHE A 212 0.55 10.52 3.70
CA PHE A 212 1.15 9.96 4.91
C PHE A 212 1.84 8.62 4.63
N LEU A 213 1.13 7.66 4.02
CA LEU A 213 1.67 6.33 3.75
C LEU A 213 2.82 6.33 2.74
N ILE A 214 2.75 7.16 1.69
CA ILE A 214 3.84 7.32 0.74
C ILE A 214 5.08 7.87 1.44
N ALA A 215 4.93 8.98 2.18
CA ALA A 215 6.06 9.63 2.86
C ALA A 215 6.71 8.71 3.91
N THR A 216 5.90 8.08 4.77
CA THR A 216 6.41 7.15 5.79
C THR A 216 7.04 5.91 5.14
N GLY A 217 6.42 5.35 4.10
CA GLY A 217 6.95 4.18 3.40
C GLY A 217 8.29 4.46 2.71
N VAL A 218 8.42 5.60 2.04
CA VAL A 218 9.69 6.02 1.42
C VAL A 218 10.75 6.28 2.49
N GLY A 219 10.40 6.96 3.59
CA GLY A 219 11.29 7.17 4.72
C GLY A 219 11.83 5.85 5.30
N LEU A 220 10.98 4.84 5.48
CA LEU A 220 11.40 3.50 5.93
C LEU A 220 12.32 2.79 4.94
N CYS A 221 12.13 2.98 3.63
CA CYS A 221 13.04 2.48 2.62
C CYS A 221 14.44 3.10 2.77
N VAL A 222 14.51 4.42 2.92
CA VAL A 222 15.78 5.15 3.11
C VAL A 222 16.45 4.66 4.40
N ASP A 223 15.76 4.70 5.53
CA ASP A 223 16.27 4.25 6.83
C ASP A 223 16.76 2.79 6.78
N GLY A 224 15.98 1.90 6.16
CA GLY A 224 16.33 0.49 6.01
C GLY A 224 17.61 0.28 5.19
N THR A 225 17.85 1.10 4.15
CA THR A 225 19.09 1.03 3.37
C THR A 225 20.28 1.60 4.13
N ILE A 226 20.11 2.69 4.89
CA ILE A 226 21.17 3.33 5.69
C ILE A 226 21.62 2.41 6.82
N THR A 227 20.68 1.87 7.62
CA THR A 227 21.02 0.95 8.73
C THR A 227 21.83 -0.24 8.22
N ARG A 228 21.46 -0.79 7.06
CA ARG A 228 22.20 -1.88 6.43
C ARG A 228 23.61 -1.45 5.99
N MET A 229 23.80 -0.22 5.51
CA MET A 229 25.13 0.29 5.14
C MET A 229 26.03 0.43 6.38
N GLU A 230 25.52 1.01 7.45
CA GLU A 230 26.24 1.14 8.73
C GLU A 230 26.63 -0.23 9.31
N GLU A 231 25.75 -1.23 9.20
CA GLU A 231 26.05 -2.61 9.62
C GLU A 231 27.17 -3.26 8.80
N ASN A 232 27.25 -2.97 7.49
CA ASN A 232 28.33 -3.51 6.65
C ASN A 232 29.67 -2.82 6.94
N GLU A 233 29.67 -1.52 7.27
CA GLU A 233 30.88 -0.78 7.64
C GLU A 233 31.47 -1.23 8.99
N LYS A 234 30.62 -1.58 9.97
CA LYS A 234 31.08 -2.06 11.29
C LYS A 234 31.68 -3.47 11.26
N ASN A 235 31.38 -4.24 10.23
CA ASN A 235 31.84 -5.63 10.08
C ASN A 235 33.09 -5.75 9.18
N HIS A 236 33.64 -4.62 8.72
CA HIS A 236 34.85 -4.52 7.91
C HIS A 236 35.97 -3.81 8.68
#